data_AF-A0A8K0CP24-F1
#
_entry.id   AF-A0A8K0CP24-F1
#
_cell.length_a   1.000
_cell.length_b   1.000
_cell.length_c   1.000
_cell.angle_alpha   90.00
_cell.angle_beta   90.00
_cell.angle_gamma   90.00
#
_symmetry.space_group_name_H-M   'P 1'
#
loop_
_entity.id
_entity.type
_entity.pdbx_description
1 polymer ?
#
loop_
_entity_poly.entity_id
_entity_poly.type
_entity_poly.pdbx_seq_one_letter_code
_entity_poly.pdbx_strand_id
1 'polypeptide(L)'
;MIESADEIEAKKKIRNETINNLNWTPQEKLFRQKPKFRSKTLKGYQVPISKAILIKFKRSCFGTYLDSFNCKQHQDKFLNDNKLNITKWDIKNFTSVEMNIFNENNNASDNLFSLLIKAVKETDCITWSFLYSHLCTLRMVDFHITVLDKDLLNFKNLQVLVISNNWVTDIHGKYLPRKLQFLESYANEVSNLENLCKNPPGNLLHIGLGRNKLTDGK
;
A
#
# COMPACT_ATOMS: atom_id res chain seq x y z
N MET A 1 4.84 -45.91 3.00
CA MET A 1 6.31 -45.81 3.18
C MET A 1 6.57 -44.53 3.93
N ILE A 2 7.09 -44.62 5.15
CA ILE A 2 7.43 -43.47 5.99
C ILE A 2 8.91 -43.19 5.74
N GLU A 3 9.26 -41.97 5.31
CA GLU A 3 10.66 -41.58 5.10
C GLU A 3 11.45 -41.70 6.41
N SER A 4 12.64 -42.27 6.32
CA SER A 4 13.53 -42.45 7.47
C SER A 4 14.05 -41.10 7.98
N ALA A 5 14.39 -41.03 9.26
CA ALA A 5 14.94 -39.81 9.87
C ALA A 5 16.21 -39.33 9.16
N ASP A 6 17.04 -40.27 8.68
CA ASP A 6 18.27 -39.99 7.95
C ASP A 6 18.00 -39.40 6.55
N GLU A 7 16.95 -39.84 5.86
CA GLU A 7 16.53 -39.25 4.58
C GLU A 7 16.02 -37.82 4.76
N ILE A 8 15.32 -37.53 5.85
CA ILE A 8 14.84 -36.19 6.18
C ILE A 8 16.03 -35.26 6.49
N GLU A 9 17.01 -35.74 7.24
CA GLU A 9 18.24 -35.02 7.59
C GLU A 9 19.06 -34.71 6.32
N ALA A 10 19.23 -35.70 5.44
CA ALA A 10 19.94 -35.56 4.17
C ALA A 10 19.26 -34.55 3.23
N LYS A 11 17.93 -34.60 3.09
CA LYS A 11 17.16 -33.63 2.29
C LYS A 11 17.27 -32.21 2.85
N LYS A 12 17.26 -32.03 4.17
CA LYS A 12 17.49 -30.72 4.80
C LYS A 12 18.88 -30.19 4.48
N LYS A 13 19.91 -31.05 4.52
CA LYS A 13 21.29 -30.67 4.24
C LYS A 13 21.47 -30.24 2.78
N ILE A 14 20.99 -31.05 1.83
CA ILE A 14 21.01 -30.73 0.39
C ILE A 14 20.24 -29.43 0.12
N ARG A 15 19.07 -29.27 0.73
CA ARG A 15 18.28 -28.03 0.59
C ARG A 15 19.07 -26.83 1.10
N ASN A 16 19.71 -26.92 2.27
CA ASN A 16 20.51 -25.84 2.83
C ASN A 16 21.75 -25.51 1.99
N GLU A 17 22.46 -26.51 1.49
CA GLU A 17 23.60 -26.35 0.58
C GLU A 17 23.18 -25.71 -0.74
N THR A 18 22.11 -26.20 -1.36
CA THR A 18 21.52 -25.63 -2.59
C THR A 18 21.14 -24.16 -2.38
N ILE A 19 20.47 -23.89 -1.26
CA ILE A 19 20.04 -22.55 -0.87
C ILE A 19 21.24 -21.62 -0.57
N ASN A 20 22.35 -22.14 -0.03
CA ASN A 20 23.54 -21.36 0.28
C ASN A 20 24.41 -21.09 -0.95
N ASN A 21 24.36 -21.96 -1.96
CA ASN A 21 25.10 -21.82 -3.23
C ASN A 21 24.38 -20.96 -4.28
N LEU A 22 23.13 -20.56 -4.02
CA LEU A 22 22.40 -19.64 -4.90
C LEU A 22 23.02 -18.22 -4.83
N ASN A 23 23.32 -17.66 -6.01
CA ASN A 23 23.72 -16.26 -6.16
C ASN A 23 22.50 -15.35 -6.06
N TRP A 24 22.09 -15.08 -4.82
CA TRP A 24 20.98 -14.18 -4.53
C TRP A 24 21.27 -12.76 -4.99
N THR A 25 20.28 -12.14 -5.63
CA THR A 25 20.31 -10.69 -5.90
C THR A 25 20.36 -9.91 -4.58
N PRO A 26 20.86 -8.67 -4.58
CA PRO A 26 20.85 -7.81 -3.39
C PRO A 26 19.46 -7.71 -2.73
N GLN A 27 18.41 -7.68 -3.54
CA GLN A 27 17.00 -7.63 -3.12
C GLN A 27 16.55 -8.95 -2.47
N GLU A 28 16.92 -10.10 -3.01
CA GLU A 28 16.56 -11.40 -2.43
C GLU A 28 17.32 -11.70 -1.13
N LYS A 29 18.59 -11.29 -1.03
CA LYS A 29 19.36 -11.35 0.24
C LYS A 29 18.65 -10.56 1.34
N LEU A 30 18.07 -9.41 0.98
CA LEU A 30 17.27 -8.52 1.82
C LEU A 30 16.02 -9.21 2.39
N PHE A 31 15.28 -9.97 1.57
CA PHE A 31 14.07 -10.68 2.00
C PHE A 31 14.37 -11.93 2.83
N ARG A 32 15.49 -12.61 2.53
CA ARG A 32 15.88 -13.85 3.19
C ARG A 32 16.43 -13.66 4.61
N GLN A 33 17.11 -12.54 4.87
CA GLN A 33 17.66 -12.23 6.19
C GLN A 33 16.62 -11.52 7.07
N LYS A 34 15.84 -12.31 7.80
CA LYS A 34 14.72 -11.86 8.67
C LYS A 34 15.15 -10.89 9.81
N PRO A 35 14.19 -10.22 10.49
CA PRO A 35 14.09 -8.80 10.87
C PRO A 35 15.32 -7.98 11.32
N LYS A 36 16.37 -8.60 11.86
CA LYS A 36 17.46 -7.89 12.52
C LYS A 36 18.30 -7.04 11.55
N PHE A 37 18.39 -7.44 10.28
CA PHE A 37 19.11 -6.69 9.24
C PHE A 37 18.21 -5.74 8.43
N ARG A 38 16.88 -5.87 8.52
CA ARG A 38 15.93 -5.06 7.72
C ARG A 38 16.12 -3.56 7.95
N SER A 39 16.18 -3.12 9.21
CA SER A 39 16.38 -1.70 9.52
C SER A 39 17.74 -1.15 9.06
N LYS A 40 18.78 -2.00 8.97
CA LYS A 40 20.13 -1.59 8.56
C LYS A 40 20.23 -1.48 7.03
N THR A 41 19.61 -2.41 6.30
CA THR A 41 19.69 -2.45 4.83
C THR A 41 18.69 -1.51 4.16
N LEU A 42 17.53 -1.24 4.79
CA LEU A 42 16.52 -0.32 4.27
C LEU A 42 16.80 1.15 4.59
N LYS A 43 17.76 1.45 5.48
CA LYS A 43 18.20 2.82 5.77
C LYS A 43 18.61 3.61 4.51
N GLY A 44 19.05 2.92 3.45
CA GLY A 44 19.40 3.53 2.16
C GLY A 44 18.28 3.60 1.12
N TYR A 45 17.12 2.96 1.36
CA TYR A 45 16.01 2.88 0.41
C TYR A 45 14.78 3.60 0.95
N GLN A 46 14.56 4.82 0.44
CA GLN A 46 13.32 5.54 0.68
C GLN A 46 12.26 5.08 -0.33
N VAL A 47 11.16 4.54 0.20
CA VAL A 47 9.94 4.21 -0.52
C VAL A 47 8.89 5.18 0.01
N PRO A 48 8.71 6.34 -0.65
CA PRO A 48 7.74 7.32 -0.24
C PRO A 48 6.33 6.76 -0.42
N ILE A 49 5.41 7.09 0.49
CA ILE A 49 4.02 6.65 0.41
C ILE A 49 3.34 7.11 -0.89
N SER A 50 3.69 8.29 -1.43
CA SER A 50 3.21 8.75 -2.74
C SER A 50 3.47 7.71 -3.85
N LYS A 51 4.69 7.15 -3.90
CA LYS A 51 5.06 6.12 -4.86
C LYS A 51 4.29 4.82 -4.65
N ALA A 52 4.09 4.41 -3.40
CA ALA A 52 3.28 3.24 -3.07
C ALA A 52 1.82 3.42 -3.51
N ILE A 53 1.24 4.61 -3.30
CA ILE A 53 -0.11 4.96 -3.74
C ILE A 53 -0.21 4.85 -5.27
N LEU A 54 0.76 5.37 -6.02
CA LEU A 54 0.78 5.23 -7.49
C LEU A 54 0.71 3.75 -7.91
N ILE A 55 1.51 2.88 -7.29
CA ILE A 55 1.53 1.44 -7.58
C ILE A 55 0.19 0.79 -7.24
N LYS A 56 -0.38 1.10 -6.06
CA LYS A 56 -1.67 0.58 -5.61
C LYS A 56 -2.78 0.93 -6.60
N PHE A 57 -2.89 2.20 -6.98
CA PHE A 57 -3.94 2.66 -7.88
C PHE A 57 -3.75 2.18 -9.31
N LYS A 58 -2.50 2.04 -9.78
CA LYS A 58 -2.21 1.47 -11.11
C LYS A 58 -2.69 0.03 -11.25
N ARG A 59 -2.68 -0.75 -10.15
CA ARG A 59 -3.19 -2.14 -10.11
C ARG A 59 -4.70 -2.22 -9.86
N SER A 60 -5.30 -1.16 -9.33
CA SER A 60 -6.73 -1.10 -9.01
C SER A 60 -7.59 -0.89 -10.27
N CYS A 61 -8.91 -0.87 -10.08
CA CYS A 61 -9.89 -0.54 -11.12
C CYS A 61 -9.68 0.88 -11.70
N PHE A 62 -9.01 1.80 -11.00
CA PHE A 62 -8.64 3.12 -11.55
C PHE A 62 -7.46 3.08 -12.53
N GLY A 63 -6.73 1.97 -12.61
CA GLY A 63 -5.48 1.85 -13.36
C GLY A 63 -5.61 2.20 -14.84
N THR A 64 -6.76 1.87 -15.45
CA THR A 64 -7.07 2.11 -16.87
C THR A 64 -7.89 3.38 -17.11
N TYR A 65 -8.25 4.12 -16.05
CA TYR A 65 -9.11 5.30 -16.11
C TYR A 65 -8.39 6.59 -15.72
N LEU A 66 -7.43 6.53 -14.80
CA LEU A 66 -6.63 7.69 -14.43
C LEU A 66 -5.85 8.20 -15.64
N ASP A 67 -6.05 9.47 -15.98
CA ASP A 67 -5.41 10.11 -17.12
C ASP A 67 -3.89 10.06 -17.04
N SER A 68 -3.31 10.28 -15.86
CA SER A 68 -1.85 10.20 -15.67
C SER A 68 -1.25 8.84 -16.03
N PHE A 69 -2.03 7.76 -16.00
CA PHE A 69 -1.59 6.43 -16.40
C PHE A 69 -1.89 6.11 -17.87
N ASN A 70 -2.81 6.85 -18.48
CA ASN A 70 -3.40 6.53 -19.78
C ASN A 70 -3.51 7.78 -20.69
N CYS A 71 -2.61 8.75 -20.54
CA CYS A 71 -2.69 10.06 -21.18
C CYS A 71 -2.69 10.01 -22.72
N LYS A 72 -2.12 8.94 -23.29
CA LYS A 72 -2.10 8.70 -24.74
C LYS A 72 -3.44 8.22 -25.31
N GLN A 73 -4.40 7.87 -24.46
CA GLN A 73 -5.72 7.39 -24.89
C GLN A 73 -6.74 8.50 -25.05
N HIS A 74 -6.40 9.76 -24.72
CA HIS A 74 -7.32 10.90 -24.74
C HIS A 74 -8.60 10.59 -23.94
N GLN A 75 -8.47 10.43 -22.62
CA GLN A 75 -9.62 10.08 -21.77
C GLN A 75 -10.75 11.11 -21.93
N ASP A 76 -11.94 10.61 -22.27
CA ASP A 76 -13.17 11.39 -22.30
C ASP A 76 -14.34 10.57 -21.73
N LYS A 77 -15.51 11.22 -21.65
CA LYS A 77 -16.71 10.62 -21.08
C LYS A 77 -17.13 9.35 -21.83
N PHE A 78 -17.13 9.39 -23.16
CA PHE A 78 -17.57 8.27 -23.99
C PHE A 78 -16.65 7.04 -23.81
N LEU A 79 -15.34 7.24 -23.85
CA LEU A 79 -14.36 6.21 -23.62
C LEU A 79 -14.49 5.62 -22.20
N ASN A 80 -14.64 6.47 -21.19
CA ASN A 80 -14.77 6.04 -19.80
C ASN A 80 -16.08 5.27 -19.55
N ASP A 81 -17.19 5.68 -20.15
CA ASP A 81 -18.47 4.96 -20.09
C ASP A 81 -18.35 3.56 -20.72
N ASN A 82 -17.71 3.46 -21.89
CA ASN A 82 -17.49 2.19 -22.57
C ASN A 82 -16.59 1.26 -21.75
N LYS A 83 -15.47 1.76 -21.22
CA LYS A 83 -14.59 1.00 -20.32
C LYS A 83 -15.36 0.50 -19.10
N LEU A 84 -16.24 1.33 -18.53
CA LEU A 84 -17.01 0.96 -17.36
C LEU A 84 -18.02 -0.15 -17.66
N ASN A 85 -18.65 -0.13 -18.84
CA ASN A 85 -19.54 -1.20 -19.27
C ASN A 85 -18.80 -2.53 -19.44
N ILE A 86 -17.61 -2.52 -20.06
CA ILE A 86 -16.74 -3.70 -20.18
C ILE A 86 -16.33 -4.20 -18.79
N THR A 87 -15.84 -3.29 -17.93
CA THR A 87 -15.39 -3.64 -16.57
C THR A 87 -16.53 -4.26 -15.74
N LYS A 88 -17.75 -3.73 -15.85
CA LYS A 88 -18.93 -4.30 -15.16
C LYS A 88 -19.27 -5.69 -15.70
N TRP A 89 -19.17 -5.89 -17.02
CA TRP A 89 -19.38 -7.19 -17.63
C TRP A 89 -18.31 -8.19 -17.16
N ASP A 90 -17.04 -7.81 -17.15
CA ASP A 90 -15.95 -8.65 -16.64
C ASP A 90 -16.19 -9.07 -15.20
N ILE A 91 -16.47 -8.11 -14.31
CA ILE A 91 -16.75 -8.37 -12.89
C ILE A 91 -17.92 -9.34 -12.69
N LYS A 92 -18.97 -9.22 -13.51
CA LYS A 92 -20.14 -10.12 -13.46
C LYS A 92 -19.78 -11.56 -13.86
N ASN A 93 -18.77 -11.73 -14.71
CA ASN A 93 -18.36 -13.01 -15.26
C ASN A 93 -17.08 -13.58 -14.64
N PHE A 94 -16.46 -12.88 -13.69
CA PHE A 94 -15.29 -13.39 -12.97
C PHE A 94 -15.59 -14.69 -12.25
N THR A 95 -14.63 -15.60 -12.33
CA THR A 95 -14.52 -16.74 -11.41
C THR A 95 -14.24 -16.23 -9.99
N SER A 96 -14.44 -17.10 -8.99
CA SER A 96 -14.13 -16.76 -7.59
C SER A 96 -12.67 -16.33 -7.38
N VAL A 97 -11.74 -16.90 -8.14
CA VAL A 97 -10.31 -16.57 -8.07
C VAL A 97 -10.06 -15.16 -8.62
N GLU A 98 -10.62 -14.84 -9.79
CA GLU A 98 -10.50 -13.51 -10.40
C GLU A 98 -11.17 -12.44 -9.55
N MET A 99 -12.34 -12.73 -8.97
CA MET A 99 -13.03 -11.85 -8.04
C MET A 99 -12.18 -11.56 -6.79
N ASN A 100 -11.49 -12.57 -6.25
CA ASN A 100 -10.57 -12.37 -5.13
C ASN A 100 -9.39 -11.47 -5.51
N ILE A 101 -8.76 -11.71 -6.66
CA ILE A 101 -7.66 -10.86 -7.16
C ILE A 101 -8.15 -9.43 -7.40
N PHE A 102 -9.34 -9.26 -7.96
CA PHE A 102 -9.97 -7.96 -8.14
C PHE A 102 -10.15 -7.25 -6.79
N ASN A 103 -10.72 -7.93 -5.80
CA ASN A 103 -10.93 -7.36 -4.46
C ASN A 103 -9.60 -6.99 -3.78
N GLU A 104 -8.57 -7.84 -3.86
CA GLU A 104 -7.24 -7.56 -3.32
C GLU A 104 -6.58 -6.32 -3.95
N ASN A 105 -6.71 -6.16 -5.27
CA ASN A 105 -6.20 -4.98 -5.98
C ASN A 105 -7.03 -3.72 -5.70
N ASN A 106 -8.27 -3.86 -5.26
CA ASN A 106 -9.21 -2.75 -5.01
C ASN A 106 -9.46 -2.43 -3.53
N ASN A 107 -8.75 -3.08 -2.61
CA ASN A 107 -8.91 -2.88 -1.17
C ASN A 107 -8.27 -1.59 -0.60
N ALA A 108 -7.83 -0.66 -1.46
CA ALA A 108 -7.27 0.62 -1.03
C ALA A 108 -8.31 1.48 -0.27
N SER A 109 -9.59 1.22 -0.47
CA SER A 109 -10.73 1.85 0.22
C SER A 109 -11.90 0.86 0.26
N ASP A 110 -12.91 1.08 1.11
CA ASP A 110 -14.05 0.17 1.25
C ASP A 110 -14.93 0.09 0.01
N ASN A 111 -14.97 1.17 -0.78
CA ASN A 111 -15.92 1.33 -1.88
C ASN A 111 -15.23 1.82 -3.17
N LEU A 112 -14.02 1.31 -3.46
CA LEU A 112 -13.20 1.85 -4.55
C LEU A 112 -13.88 1.72 -5.92
N PHE A 113 -14.55 0.60 -6.21
CA PHE A 113 -15.28 0.43 -7.47
C PHE A 113 -16.52 1.34 -7.57
N SER A 114 -17.26 1.52 -6.46
CA SER A 114 -18.37 2.48 -6.41
C SER A 114 -17.88 3.92 -6.64
N LEU A 115 -16.70 4.26 -6.12
CA LEU A 115 -16.06 5.55 -6.37
C LEU A 115 -15.66 5.71 -7.84
N LEU A 116 -15.20 4.64 -8.51
CA LEU A 116 -14.94 4.66 -9.95
C LEU A 116 -16.23 4.92 -10.74
N ILE A 117 -17.32 4.22 -10.43
CA ILE A 117 -18.63 4.45 -11.08
C ILE A 117 -19.05 5.92 -10.92
N LYS A 118 -18.85 6.50 -9.73
CA LYS A 118 -19.12 7.92 -9.48
C LYS A 118 -18.23 8.82 -10.35
N ALA A 119 -16.93 8.54 -10.41
CA ALA A 119 -15.97 9.31 -11.19
C ALA A 119 -16.33 9.37 -12.68
N VAL A 120 -16.69 8.23 -13.27
CA VAL A 120 -17.10 8.14 -14.68
C VAL A 120 -18.36 8.97 -14.96
N LYS A 121 -19.31 9.01 -14.02
CA LYS A 121 -20.55 9.79 -14.18
C LYS A 121 -20.35 11.30 -14.04
N GLU A 122 -19.46 11.70 -13.15
CA GLU A 122 -19.31 13.10 -12.73
C GLU A 122 -18.18 13.86 -13.45
N THR A 123 -17.30 13.14 -14.15
CA THR A 123 -16.13 13.75 -14.79
C THR A 123 -15.95 13.23 -16.21
N ASP A 124 -15.56 14.11 -17.12
CA ASP A 124 -15.18 13.70 -18.47
C ASP A 124 -13.81 12.99 -18.46
N CYS A 125 -12.90 13.46 -17.59
CA CYS A 125 -11.56 12.91 -17.45
C CYS A 125 -11.21 12.72 -15.97
N ILE A 126 -10.84 11.50 -15.60
CA ILE A 126 -10.57 11.12 -14.21
C ILE A 126 -9.10 11.40 -13.89
N THR A 127 -8.86 12.32 -12.96
CA THR A 127 -7.51 12.74 -12.54
C THR A 127 -7.27 12.46 -11.06
N TRP A 128 -6.01 12.61 -10.60
CA TRP A 128 -5.68 12.53 -9.19
C TRP A 128 -6.46 13.52 -8.32
N SER A 129 -6.79 14.70 -8.83
CA SER A 129 -7.59 15.71 -8.13
C SER A 129 -8.96 15.16 -7.71
N PHE A 130 -9.57 14.29 -8.53
CA PHE A 130 -10.81 13.60 -8.16
C PHE A 130 -10.59 12.69 -6.95
N LEU A 131 -9.58 11.82 -6.99
CA LEU A 131 -9.26 10.89 -5.89
C LEU A 131 -8.92 11.63 -4.59
N TYR A 132 -8.06 12.64 -4.68
CA TYR A 132 -7.68 13.51 -3.57
C TYR A 132 -8.87 14.19 -2.88
N SER A 133 -9.92 14.48 -3.63
CA SER A 133 -11.12 15.15 -3.11
C SER A 133 -12.19 14.18 -2.63
N HIS A 134 -12.12 12.89 -2.97
CA HIS A 134 -13.22 11.95 -2.69
C HIS A 134 -12.87 10.77 -1.80
N LEU A 135 -11.58 10.43 -1.65
CA LEU A 135 -11.19 9.33 -0.78
C LEU A 135 -11.26 9.74 0.70
N CYS A 136 -12.11 9.03 1.45
CA CYS A 136 -12.18 9.14 2.92
C CYS A 136 -11.32 8.10 3.63
N THR A 137 -11.03 6.97 2.99
CA THR A 137 -10.23 5.88 3.53
C THR A 137 -9.13 5.50 2.54
N LEU A 138 -7.91 5.31 3.05
CA LEU A 138 -6.76 4.85 2.29
C LEU A 138 -6.03 3.74 3.06
N ARG A 139 -5.94 2.56 2.46
CA ARG A 139 -5.24 1.39 3.01
C ARG A 139 -4.03 1.05 2.17
N MET A 140 -2.87 1.13 2.80
CA MET A 140 -1.56 0.88 2.23
C MET A 140 -0.83 -0.18 3.08
N VAL A 141 -1.37 -1.40 3.12
CA VAL A 141 -0.80 -2.51 3.91
C VAL A 141 0.24 -3.26 3.11
N ASP A 142 1.42 -3.48 3.70
CA ASP A 142 2.54 -4.24 3.09
C ASP A 142 3.02 -3.68 1.74
N PHE A 143 3.22 -2.35 1.69
CA PHE A 143 3.76 -1.65 0.53
C PHE A 143 5.22 -1.26 0.69
N HIS A 144 5.89 -1.78 1.72
CA HIS A 144 7.30 -1.50 2.04
C HIS A 144 7.58 0.00 2.21
N ILE A 145 6.57 0.78 2.62
CA ILE A 145 6.69 2.22 2.79
C ILE A 145 7.67 2.50 3.92
N THR A 146 8.63 3.39 3.68
CA THR A 146 9.61 3.82 4.70
C THR A 146 9.44 5.27 5.12
N VAL A 147 8.80 6.09 4.28
CA VAL A 147 8.62 7.54 4.51
C VAL A 147 7.20 7.96 4.17
N LEU A 148 6.57 8.69 5.10
CA LEU A 148 5.34 9.45 4.82
C LEU A 148 5.76 10.85 4.34
N ASP A 149 5.46 11.15 3.08
CA ASP A 149 5.84 12.40 2.43
C ASP A 149 4.70 13.43 2.43
N LYS A 150 5.02 14.66 2.01
CA LYS A 150 4.07 15.79 2.00
C LYS A 150 2.89 15.59 1.05
N ASP A 151 2.97 14.68 0.08
CA ASP A 151 1.93 14.52 -0.93
C ASP A 151 0.68 13.84 -0.35
N LEU A 152 0.77 13.23 0.83
CA LEU A 152 -0.40 12.83 1.61
C LEU A 152 -1.35 14.01 1.90
N LEU A 153 -0.83 15.24 2.03
CA LEU A 153 -1.66 16.43 2.26
C LEU A 153 -2.62 16.73 1.11
N ASN A 154 -2.40 16.15 -0.07
CA ASN A 154 -3.31 16.30 -1.20
C ASN A 154 -4.69 15.69 -0.91
N PHE A 155 -4.78 14.66 -0.06
CA PHE A 155 -6.06 14.00 0.27
C PHE A 155 -6.90 14.83 1.26
N LYS A 156 -7.67 15.80 0.73
CA LYS A 156 -8.40 16.81 1.51
C LYS A 156 -9.50 16.24 2.40
N ASN A 157 -10.03 15.07 2.04
CA ASN A 157 -11.14 14.43 2.74
C ASN A 157 -10.77 13.11 3.43
N LEU A 158 -9.48 12.76 3.47
CA LEU A 158 -9.04 11.52 4.12
C LEU A 158 -9.27 11.60 5.64
N GLN A 159 -10.03 10.64 6.14
CA GLN A 159 -10.37 10.47 7.56
C GLN A 159 -9.68 9.23 8.14
N VAL A 160 -9.47 8.19 7.33
CA VAL A 160 -8.88 6.92 7.76
C VAL A 160 -7.64 6.62 6.92
N LEU A 161 -6.50 6.45 7.59
CA LEU A 161 -5.24 6.03 6.99
C LEU A 161 -4.75 4.77 7.69
N VAL A 162 -4.64 3.68 6.94
CA VAL A 162 -4.09 2.40 7.41
C VAL A 162 -2.79 2.12 6.67
N ILE A 163 -1.68 2.09 7.39
CA ILE A 163 -0.33 1.86 6.89
C ILE A 163 0.33 0.68 7.61
N SER A 164 -0.46 -0.31 8.03
CA SER A 164 0.03 -1.48 8.76
C SER A 164 1.03 -2.30 7.95
N ASN A 165 1.93 -2.99 8.66
CA ASN A 165 2.92 -3.91 8.08
C ASN A 165 3.83 -3.23 7.03
N ASN A 166 4.27 -2.00 7.32
CA ASN A 166 5.27 -1.29 6.51
C ASN A 166 6.56 -1.12 7.32
N TRP A 167 7.47 -0.28 6.84
CA TRP A 167 8.78 -0.03 7.44
C TRP A 167 8.95 1.44 7.80
N VAL A 168 7.85 2.11 8.15
CA VAL A 168 7.85 3.52 8.52
C VAL A 168 8.63 3.67 9.83
N THR A 169 9.65 4.51 9.81
CA THR A 169 10.54 4.75 10.97
C THR A 169 10.17 6.01 11.74
N ASP A 170 9.47 6.94 11.09
CA ASP A 170 9.04 8.20 11.66
C ASP A 170 7.74 8.67 11.01
N ILE A 171 6.88 9.31 11.79
CA ILE A 171 5.58 9.82 11.36
C ILE A 171 5.55 11.31 11.69
N HIS A 172 5.61 12.15 10.67
CA HIS A 172 5.51 13.59 10.86
C HIS A 172 4.06 14.05 10.83
N GLY A 173 3.56 14.61 11.93
CA GLY A 173 2.19 15.12 12.05
C GLY A 173 1.86 16.16 10.95
N LYS A 174 2.84 17.01 10.59
CA LYS A 174 2.71 18.00 9.52
C LYS A 174 2.43 17.44 8.12
N TYR A 175 2.70 16.16 7.86
CA TYR A 175 2.44 15.50 6.57
C TYR A 175 1.14 14.70 6.56
N LEU A 176 0.46 14.57 7.70
CA LEU A 176 -0.81 13.86 7.78
C LEU A 176 -1.97 14.74 7.27
N PRO A 177 -2.96 14.15 6.57
CA PRO A 177 -4.14 14.88 6.10
C PRO A 177 -4.89 15.58 7.24
N ARG A 178 -5.35 16.81 7.01
CA ARG A 178 -5.92 17.64 8.08
C ARG A 178 -7.27 17.18 8.60
N LYS A 179 -8.00 16.36 7.83
CA LYS A 179 -9.26 15.72 8.26
C LYS A 179 -9.05 14.31 8.83
N LEU A 180 -7.81 13.86 8.99
CA LEU A 180 -7.52 12.51 9.48
C LEU A 180 -8.04 12.37 10.92
N GLN A 181 -8.83 11.32 11.13
CA GLN A 181 -9.42 10.95 12.41
C GLN A 181 -8.85 9.63 12.93
N PHE A 182 -8.42 8.75 12.03
CA PHE A 182 -7.96 7.41 12.36
C PHE A 182 -6.64 7.12 11.63
N LEU A 183 -5.59 6.90 12.40
CA LEU A 183 -4.29 6.44 11.92
C LEU A 183 -4.00 5.04 12.48
N GLU A 184 -3.87 4.05 11.62
CA GLU A 184 -3.41 2.71 12.01
C GLU A 184 -2.03 2.43 11.40
N SER A 185 -1.03 2.28 12.27
CA SER A 185 0.38 2.09 11.93
C SER A 185 1.00 0.88 12.63
N TYR A 186 0.19 -0.16 12.90
CA TYR A 186 0.63 -1.44 13.42
C TYR A 186 1.75 -2.09 12.59
N ALA A 187 2.69 -2.76 13.26
CA ALA A 187 3.81 -3.47 12.63
C ALA A 187 4.64 -2.57 11.69
N ASN A 188 5.21 -1.51 12.27
CA ASN A 188 6.16 -0.60 11.61
C ASN A 188 7.46 -0.50 12.44
N GLU A 189 8.31 0.46 12.13
CA GLU A 189 9.64 0.64 12.71
C GLU A 189 9.75 1.94 13.52
N VAL A 190 8.62 2.53 13.91
CA VAL A 190 8.57 3.81 14.63
C VAL A 190 9.18 3.65 16.02
N SER A 191 10.16 4.49 16.35
CA SER A 191 10.87 4.44 17.65
C SER A 191 10.53 5.58 18.60
N ASN A 192 10.05 6.70 18.07
CA ASN A 192 9.64 7.87 18.85
C ASN A 192 8.44 8.55 18.18
N LEU A 193 7.72 9.39 18.94
CA LEU A 193 6.52 10.09 18.48
C LEU A 193 6.69 11.62 18.44
N GLU A 194 7.91 12.12 18.62
CA GLU A 194 8.15 13.56 18.73
C GLU A 194 7.65 14.31 17.49
N ASN A 195 7.95 13.77 16.30
CA ASN A 195 7.54 14.38 15.04
C ASN A 195 6.05 14.19 14.73
N LEU A 196 5.40 13.19 15.32
CA LEU A 196 3.94 13.01 15.21
C LEU A 196 3.23 14.14 15.98
N CYS A 197 3.75 14.50 17.14
CA CYS A 197 3.24 15.58 17.98
C CYS A 197 3.53 16.98 17.41
N LYS A 198 4.41 17.12 16.41
CA LYS A 198 4.67 18.39 15.73
C LYS A 198 3.60 18.65 14.66
N ASN A 199 2.64 19.50 15.00
CA ASN A 199 1.53 19.94 14.14
C ASN A 199 0.65 18.76 13.62
N PRO A 200 0.09 17.93 14.53
CA PRO A 200 -0.79 16.83 14.14
C PRO A 200 -2.11 17.34 13.55
N PRO A 201 -2.88 16.48 12.83
CA PRO A 201 -4.26 16.78 12.49
C PRO A 201 -5.10 17.02 13.76
N GLY A 202 -5.84 18.14 13.80
CA GLY A 202 -6.63 18.50 14.98
C GLY A 202 -7.82 17.59 15.27
N ASN A 203 -8.23 16.77 14.30
CA ASN A 203 -9.38 15.86 14.41
C ASN A 203 -8.96 14.40 14.69
N LEU A 204 -7.70 14.13 15.04
CA LEU A 204 -7.20 12.77 15.22
C LEU A 204 -7.79 12.15 16.50
N LEU A 205 -8.59 11.10 16.34
CA LEU A 205 -9.31 10.41 17.42
C LEU A 205 -8.67 9.06 17.79
N HIS A 206 -7.98 8.43 16.83
CA HIS A 206 -7.39 7.10 17.01
C HIS A 206 -5.98 7.03 16.41
N ILE A 207 -5.08 6.40 17.17
CA ILE A 207 -3.71 6.08 16.77
C ILE A 207 -3.38 4.63 17.16
N GLY A 208 -3.24 3.75 16.18
CA GLY A 208 -2.78 2.37 16.34
C GLY A 208 -1.26 2.26 16.12
N LEU A 209 -0.53 1.82 17.16
CA LEU A 209 0.95 1.75 17.15
C LEU A 209 1.52 0.39 17.58
N GLY A 210 0.68 -0.66 17.66
CA GLY A 210 1.14 -1.98 18.09
C GLY A 210 2.29 -2.51 17.22
N ARG A 211 3.21 -3.29 17.81
CA ARG A 211 4.40 -3.84 17.12
C ARG A 211 5.26 -2.80 16.39
N ASN A 212 5.51 -1.67 17.05
CA ASN A 212 6.56 -0.72 16.67
C ASN A 212 7.79 -0.89 17.58
N LYS A 213 8.80 -0.04 17.41
CA LYS A 213 10.05 -0.03 18.19
C LYS A 213 10.10 1.10 19.21
N LEU A 214 8.94 1.48 19.74
CA LEU A 214 8.82 2.59 20.70
C LEU A 214 9.74 2.35 21.90
N THR A 215 10.63 3.30 22.17
CA THR A 215 11.47 3.32 23.37
C THR A 215 11.06 4.49 24.26
N ASP A 216 11.55 4.50 25.51
CA ASP A 216 11.35 5.60 26.45
C ASP A 216 12.25 6.83 26.16
N GLY A 217 12.95 6.83 25.02
CA GLY A 217 13.82 7.92 24.58
C GLY A 217 15.12 8.06 25.38
N LYS A 218 15.52 7.02 26.14
CA LYS A 218 16.79 6.96 26.88
C LYS A 218 17.86 6.16 26.16
#